data_AF-A0A947CDU6-F1
#
_entry.id   AF-A0A947CDU6-F1
#
_cell.length_a   1.000
_cell.length_b   1.000
_cell.length_c   1.000
_cell.angle_alpha   90.00
_cell.angle_beta   90.00
_cell.angle_gamma   90.00
#
_symmetry.space_group_name_H-M   'P 1'
#
loop_
_entity.id
_entity.type
_entity.pdbx_description
1 polymer ?
#
loop_
_entity_poly.entity_id
_entity_poly.type
_entity_poly.pdbx_seq_one_letter_code
_entity_poly.pdbx_strand_id
1 'polypeptide(L)'
;MADSRSDEVLRPYREAVERHGPGFEATLWGSREAQRLRFDVMLDLAPLDGCSIADVGCGPGGFATHLLERDVSFDRYLGLD
;
A
#
# COMPACT_ATOMS: atom_id res chain seq x y z
N MET A 1 13.10 6.87 -21.54
CA MET A 1 12.22 8.05 -21.69
C MET A 1 11.02 7.74 -20.83
N ALA A 2 10.87 8.40 -19.68
CA ALA A 2 9.74 8.15 -18.79
C ALA A 2 8.44 8.49 -19.53
N ASP A 3 7.41 7.63 -19.43
CA ASP A 3 6.09 7.93 -19.98
C ASP A 3 5.56 9.18 -19.26
N SER A 4 5.32 10.26 -20.02
CA SER A 4 4.95 11.56 -19.46
C SER A 4 3.67 11.51 -18.61
N ARG A 5 2.82 10.49 -18.82
CA ARG A 5 1.62 10.26 -18.02
C ARG A 5 1.93 9.70 -16.63
N SER A 6 2.94 8.81 -16.52
CA SER A 6 3.35 8.26 -15.23
C SER A 6 3.98 9.35 -14.34
N ASP A 7 4.78 10.24 -14.93
CA ASP A 7 5.36 11.36 -14.18
C ASP A 7 4.28 12.33 -13.65
N GLU A 8 3.21 12.56 -14.42
CA GLU A 8 2.10 13.41 -13.96
C GLU A 8 1.36 12.80 -12.76
N VAL A 9 1.13 11.49 -12.78
CA VAL A 9 0.45 10.75 -11.70
C VAL A 9 1.32 10.66 -10.44
N LEU A 10 2.64 10.50 -10.59
CA LEU A 10 3.56 10.34 -9.46
C LEU A 10 3.97 11.67 -8.81
N ARG A 11 3.81 12.79 -9.52
CA ARG A 11 4.21 14.12 -9.02
C ARG A 11 3.63 14.46 -7.63
N PRO A 12 2.33 14.28 -7.33
CA PRO A 12 1.80 14.57 -5.99
C PRO A 12 2.48 13.77 -4.87
N TYR A 13 2.84 12.51 -5.13
CA TYR A 13 3.55 11.66 -4.17
C TYR A 13 4.98 12.14 -3.95
N ARG A 14 5.69 12.52 -5.02
CA ARG A 14 7.05 13.11 -4.93
C ARG A 14 7.03 14.39 -4.10
N GLU A 15 6.09 15.29 -4.39
CA GLU A 15 5.91 16.54 -3.62
C GLU A 15 5.57 16.28 -2.15
N ALA A 16 4.77 15.25 -1.86
CA ALA A 16 4.43 14.89 -0.50
C ALA A 16 5.63 14.31 0.27
N VAL A 17 6.47 13.48 -0.38
CA VAL A 17 7.75 13.01 0.20
C VAL A 17 8.69 14.18 0.48
N GLU A 18 8.82 15.13 -0.44
CA GLU A 18 9.67 16.31 -0.25
C GLU A 18 9.20 17.16 0.94
N ARG A 19 7.88 17.29 1.12
CA ARG A 19 7.29 18.13 2.17
C ARG A 19 7.27 17.47 3.55
N HIS A 20 6.95 16.19 3.62
CA HIS A 20 6.67 15.49 4.88
C HIS A 20 7.70 14.42 5.23
N GLY A 21 8.63 14.14 4.32
CA GLY A 21 9.52 13.00 4.40
C GLY A 21 8.84 11.70 3.94
N PRO A 22 9.61 10.60 3.89
CA PRO A 22 9.02 9.28 3.66
C PRO A 22 8.13 8.90 4.84
N GLY A 23 6.86 8.58 4.59
CA GLY A 23 5.89 8.32 5.66
C GLY A 23 4.47 8.16 5.17
N PHE A 24 3.52 8.08 6.10
CA PHE A 24 2.10 7.90 5.79
C PHE A 24 1.55 9.10 5.00
N GLU A 25 1.99 10.30 5.35
CA GLU A 25 1.62 11.56 4.71
C GLU A 25 2.02 11.58 3.23
N ALA A 26 3.14 10.93 2.88
CA ALA A 26 3.60 10.79 1.50
C ALA A 26 2.72 9.85 0.65
N THR A 27 1.94 8.98 1.29
CA THR A 27 1.04 8.04 0.60
C THR A 27 -0.31 8.64 0.22
N LEU A 28 -0.56 9.89 0.62
CA LEU A 28 -1.78 10.65 0.31
C LEU A 28 -3.10 9.98 0.76
N TRP A 29 -3.03 9.04 1.70
CA TRP A 29 -4.20 8.48 2.35
C TRP A 29 -4.89 9.51 3.26
N GLY A 30 -6.22 9.50 3.29
CA GLY A 30 -7.00 10.45 4.09
C GLY A 30 -6.84 10.26 5.61
N SER A 31 -6.70 9.01 6.08
CA SER A 31 -6.35 8.69 7.47
C SER A 31 -5.88 7.25 7.61
N ARG A 32 -5.17 6.94 8.70
CA ARG A 32 -4.68 5.57 9.00
C ARG A 32 -5.85 4.63 9.28
N GLU A 33 -6.90 5.14 9.92
CA GLU A 33 -8.12 4.39 10.23
C GLU A 33 -8.85 3.99 8.95
N ALA A 34 -8.99 4.91 7.98
CA ALA A 34 -9.62 4.62 6.70
C ALA A 34 -8.79 3.62 5.86
N GLN A 35 -7.46 3.69 5.95
CA GLN A 35 -6.56 2.71 5.31
C GLN A 35 -6.77 1.31 5.90
N ARG A 36 -6.70 1.18 7.23
CA ARG A 36 -6.93 -0.10 7.94
C ARG A 36 -8.31 -0.67 7.64
N LEU A 37 -9.36 0.16 7.66
CA LEU A 37 -10.71 -0.27 7.32
C LEU A 37 -10.78 -0.83 5.90
N ARG A 38 -10.11 -0.20 4.92
CA ARG A 38 -10.05 -0.75 3.56
C ARG A 38 -9.35 -2.11 3.53
N PHE A 39 -8.27 -2.27 4.30
CA PHE A 39 -7.56 -3.55 4.40
C PHE A 39 -8.43 -4.65 5.02
N ASP A 40 -9.15 -4.36 6.10
CA ASP A 40 -10.09 -5.30 6.72
C ASP A 40 -11.17 -5.74 5.71
N VAL A 41 -11.77 -4.79 5.00
CA VAL A 41 -12.77 -5.12 3.96
C VAL A 41 -12.21 -6.00 2.85
N MET A 42 -10.93 -5.82 2.46
CA MET A 42 -10.31 -6.70 1.46
C MET A 42 -10.16 -8.14 1.98
N LEU A 43 -9.83 -8.32 3.27
CA LEU A 43 -9.72 -9.65 3.89
C LEU A 43 -11.09 -10.31 4.05
N ASP A 44 -12.14 -9.53 4.31
CA ASP A 44 -13.51 -10.04 4.37
C ASP A 44 -14.01 -10.52 2.99
N LEU A 45 -13.58 -9.86 1.91
CA LEU A 45 -13.96 -10.20 0.54
C LEU A 45 -13.23 -11.43 -0.01
N ALA A 46 -11.97 -11.61 0.38
CA ALA A 46 -11.13 -12.70 -0.10
C ALA A 46 -10.20 -13.21 1.02
N PRO A 47 -10.37 -14.46 1.47
CA PRO A 47 -9.42 -15.08 2.38
C PRO A 47 -8.08 -15.27 1.69
N LEU A 48 -7.00 -14.82 2.34
CA LEU A 48 -5.65 -14.84 1.77
C LEU A 48 -4.73 -15.89 2.41
N ASP A 49 -5.25 -16.71 3.32
CA ASP A 49 -4.46 -17.74 4.01
C ASP A 49 -3.77 -18.69 3.04
N GLY A 50 -2.45 -18.81 3.17
CA GLY A 50 -1.60 -19.65 2.30
C GLY A 50 -1.48 -19.14 0.86
N CYS A 51 -1.93 -17.92 0.54
CA CYS A 51 -1.81 -17.38 -0.81
C CYS A 51 -0.41 -16.81 -1.07
N SER A 52 -0.02 -16.76 -2.34
CA SER A 52 1.06 -15.87 -2.80
C SER A 52 0.46 -14.53 -3.23
N ILE A 53 0.85 -13.45 -2.58
CA ILE A 53 0.28 -12.12 -2.71
C ILE A 53 1.23 -11.21 -3.52
N ALA A 54 0.68 -10.51 -4.51
CA ALA A 54 1.34 -9.41 -5.20
C ALA A 54 0.58 -8.12 -4.93
N ASP A 55 1.22 -7.15 -4.28
CA ASP A 55 0.66 -5.85 -3.95
C ASP A 55 1.30 -4.76 -4.82
N VAL A 56 0.53 -4.23 -5.77
CA VAL A 56 0.98 -3.28 -6.79
C VAL A 56 0.52 -1.88 -6.39
N GLY A 57 1.48 -0.97 -6.21
CA GLY A 57 1.27 0.29 -5.51
C GLY A 57 1.25 0.10 -4.00
N CYS A 58 2.13 -0.76 -3.47
CA CYS A 58 2.13 -1.14 -2.05
C CYS A 58 2.55 0.01 -1.11
N GLY A 59 3.08 1.10 -1.67
CA GLY A 59 3.70 2.20 -0.96
C GLY A 59 4.74 1.69 0.05
N PRO A 60 4.74 2.21 1.28
CA PRO A 60 5.62 1.73 2.36
C PRO A 60 5.33 0.30 2.86
N GLY A 61 4.43 -0.46 2.23
CA GLY A 61 4.06 -1.81 2.68
C GLY A 61 2.99 -1.83 3.77
N GLY A 62 2.04 -0.88 3.71
CA GLY A 62 0.97 -0.76 4.71
C GLY A 62 0.11 -2.03 4.79
N PHE A 63 -0.22 -2.64 3.65
CA PHE A 63 -1.05 -3.84 3.64
C PHE A 63 -0.30 -5.07 4.16
N ALA A 64 0.97 -5.26 3.78
CA ALA A 64 1.83 -6.30 4.35
C ALA A 64 1.86 -6.24 5.88
N THR A 65 2.03 -5.03 6.43
CA THR A 65 2.03 -4.80 7.88
C THR A 65 0.70 -5.20 8.49
N HIS A 66 -0.41 -4.81 7.87
CA HIS A 66 -1.76 -5.15 8.33
C HIS A 66 -2.02 -6.67 8.32
N LEU A 67 -1.57 -7.40 7.29
CA LEU A 67 -1.67 -8.87 7.25
C LEU A 67 -0.97 -9.51 8.44
N LEU A 68 0.24 -9.06 8.77
CA LEU A 68 1.00 -9.54 9.91
C LEU A 68 0.34 -9.18 11.25
N GLU A 69 -0.17 -7.96 11.38
CA GLU A 69 -0.90 -7.51 12.59
C GLU A 69 -2.22 -8.27 12.82
N ARG A 70 -2.83 -8.81 11.75
CA ARG A 70 -4.06 -9.61 11.80
C ARG A 70 -3.82 -11.12 11.83
N ASP A 71 -2.55 -11.55 11.95
CA ASP A 71 -2.14 -12.96 11.94
C ASP A 71 -2.62 -13.73 10.68
N VAL A 72 -2.72 -13.05 9.54
CA VAL A 72 -3.08 -13.70 8.27
C VAL A 72 -1.85 -14.39 7.70
N SER A 73 -1.94 -15.70 7.49
CA SER A 73 -0.84 -16.49 6.96
C SER A 73 -0.73 -16.33 5.45
N PHE A 74 0.48 -16.20 4.89
CA PHE A 74 0.68 -16.19 3.44
C PHE A 74 1.99 -16.87 3.06
N ASP A 75 2.03 -17.50 1.88
CA ASP A 75 3.20 -18.25 1.41
C ASP A 75 4.31 -17.32 0.93
N ARG A 76 3.93 -16.23 0.26
CA ARG A 76 4.84 -15.22 -0.27
C ARG A 76 4.13 -13.89 -0.41
N TYR A 77 4.84 -12.79 -0.17
CA TYR A 77 4.36 -11.45 -0.46
C TYR A 77 5.39 -10.70 -1.31
N LEU A 78 4.94 -10.08 -2.41
CA LEU A 78 5.74 -9.24 -3.30
C LEU A 78 5.09 -7.86 -3.38
N GLY A 79 5.76 -6.84 -2.85
CA GLY A 79 5.39 -5.44 -3.04
C GLY A 79 6.09 -4.83 -4.24
N LEU A 80 5.37 -4.06 -5.05
CA LEU A 80 5.88 -3.30 -6.19
C LEU A 80 5.38 -1.85 -6.10
N ASP A 81 6.28 -0.86 -6.11
CA ASP A 81 5.97 0.58 -6.10
C ASP A 81 6.98 1.38 -6.93
#